data_AF-A0A523S1W1-F1
#
_entry.id   AF-A0A523S1W1-F1
#
_cell.length_a   1.000
_cell.length_b   1.000
_cell.length_c   1.000
_cell.angle_alpha   90.00
_cell.angle_beta   90.00
_cell.angle_gamma   90.00
#
_symmetry.space_group_name_H-M   'P 1'
#
loop_
_entity.id
_entity.type
_entity.pdbx_description
1 polymer ?
#
loop_
_entity_poly.entity_id
_entity_poly.type
_entity_poly.pdbx_seq_one_letter_code
_entity_poly.pdbx_strand_id
1 'polypeptide(L)'
;MDSSEKRDVWTQTLSAMKVSLESSYEFKTVVHEESRLIEGLKDNKKDYVVFSGYRRNAGRRRLNDTKRVIDTALVKIVCCESKDAPRIYLDTLKTIAMQTQWTSVLEKLSEHDHTFH
;
A
#
# COMPACT_ATOMS: atom_id res chain seq x y z
N MET A 1 4.90 -28.30 -16.91
CA MET A 1 4.85 -26.85 -16.65
C MET A 1 6.24 -26.30 -16.73
N ASP A 2 6.50 -25.55 -17.80
CA ASP A 2 7.81 -25.01 -18.13
C ASP A 2 8.19 -23.89 -17.12
N SER A 3 9.50 -23.73 -16.92
CA SER A 3 10.14 -22.63 -16.19
C SER A 3 9.67 -21.24 -16.65
N SER A 4 9.30 -21.12 -17.92
CA SER A 4 8.76 -19.90 -18.53
C SER A 4 7.34 -19.59 -18.02
N GLU A 5 6.45 -20.58 -18.02
CA GLU A 5 5.05 -20.43 -17.59
C GLU A 5 4.94 -20.04 -16.10
N LYS A 6 5.79 -20.62 -15.24
CA LYS A 6 5.78 -20.28 -13.80
C LYS A 6 6.25 -18.85 -13.54
N ARG A 7 7.24 -18.36 -14.31
CA ARG A 7 7.71 -16.97 -14.21
C ARG A 7 6.64 -15.98 -14.64
N ASP A 8 5.89 -16.32 -15.69
CA ASP A 8 4.76 -15.52 -16.15
C ASP A 8 3.70 -15.38 -15.05
N VAL A 9 3.30 -16.48 -14.40
CA VAL A 9 2.34 -16.45 -13.29
C VAL A 9 2.79 -15.55 -12.13
N TRP A 10 4.05 -15.64 -11.69
CA TRP A 10 4.56 -14.78 -10.60
C TRP A 10 4.58 -13.30 -10.99
N THR A 11 4.99 -13.02 -12.23
CA THR A 11 5.06 -11.65 -12.78
C THR A 11 3.67 -11.04 -12.86
N GLN A 12 2.69 -11.79 -13.38
CA GLN A 12 1.29 -11.37 -13.44
C GLN A 12 0.71 -11.13 -12.04
N THR A 13 0.99 -12.04 -11.10
CA THR A 13 0.47 -11.93 -9.72
C THR A 13 1.02 -10.69 -9.01
N LEU A 14 2.34 -10.44 -9.11
CA LEU A 14 2.96 -9.25 -8.53
C LEU A 14 2.44 -7.96 -9.18
N SER A 15 2.26 -7.96 -10.50
CA SER A 15 1.71 -6.81 -11.23
C SER A 15 0.26 -6.52 -10.82
N ALA A 16 -0.58 -7.55 -10.72
CA ALA A 16 -1.96 -7.43 -10.25
C ALA A 16 -2.01 -6.92 -8.80
N MET A 17 -1.11 -7.40 -7.93
CA MET A 17 -1.00 -6.95 -6.55
C MET A 17 -0.61 -5.46 -6.47
N LYS A 18 0.33 -5.00 -7.30
CA LYS A 18 0.71 -3.58 -7.39
C LYS A 18 -0.49 -2.69 -7.71
N VAL A 19 -1.26 -3.06 -8.74
CA VAL A 19 -2.47 -2.33 -9.15
C VAL A 19 -3.51 -2.35 -8.02
N SER A 20 -3.75 -3.52 -7.43
CA SER A 20 -4.72 -3.67 -6.33
C SER A 20 -4.37 -2.82 -5.11
N LEU A 21 -3.09 -2.77 -4.72
CA LEU A 21 -2.61 -1.94 -3.62
C LEU A 21 -2.84 -0.45 -3.90
N GLU A 22 -2.54 0.00 -5.11
CA GLU A 22 -2.74 1.39 -5.51
C GLU A 22 -4.23 1.77 -5.51
N SER A 23 -5.08 0.98 -6.16
CA SER A 23 -6.52 1.24 -6.20
C SER A 23 -7.15 1.19 -4.80
N SER A 24 -6.77 0.22 -3.96
CA SER A 24 -7.27 0.11 -2.60
C SER A 24 -6.87 1.31 -1.75
N TYR A 25 -5.62 1.75 -1.89
CA TYR A 25 -5.11 2.90 -1.16
C TYR A 25 -5.83 4.19 -1.56
N GLU A 26 -6.01 4.43 -2.86
CA GLU A 26 -6.70 5.62 -3.36
C GLU A 26 -8.15 5.65 -2.91
N PHE A 27 -8.88 4.54 -3.06
CA PHE A 27 -10.26 4.41 -2.60
C PHE A 27 -10.38 4.68 -1.10
N LYS A 28 -9.55 4.03 -0.27
CA LYS A 28 -9.56 4.24 1.18
C LYS A 28 -9.24 5.68 1.55
N THR A 29 -8.29 6.31 0.85
CA THR A 29 -7.92 7.71 1.09
C THR A 29 -9.11 8.62 0.81
N VAL A 30 -9.77 8.48 -0.34
CA VAL A 30 -10.94 9.28 -0.70
C VAL A 30 -12.07 9.09 0.32
N VAL A 31 -12.43 7.84 0.64
CA VAL A 31 -13.49 7.56 1.62
C VAL A 31 -13.20 8.19 2.99
N HIS A 32 -11.94 8.15 3.44
CA HIS A 32 -11.55 8.76 4.70
C HIS A 32 -11.64 10.29 4.66
N GLU A 33 -11.19 10.92 3.57
CA GLU A 33 -11.27 12.37 3.38
C GLU A 33 -12.72 12.85 3.32
N GLU A 34 -13.59 12.13 2.60
CA GLU A 34 -15.02 12.41 2.53
C GLU A 34 -15.69 12.25 3.91
N SER A 35 -15.33 11.20 4.65
CA SER A 35 -15.86 10.97 6.00
C SER A 35 -15.49 12.12 6.95
N ARG A 36 -14.22 12.57 6.90
CA ARG A 36 -13.75 13.73 7.67
C ARG A 36 -14.45 15.01 7.25
N LEU A 37 -14.65 15.23 5.95
CA LEU A 37 -15.38 16.39 5.44
C LEU A 37 -16.81 16.44 5.97
N ILE A 38 -17.53 15.32 5.90
CA ILE A 38 -18.89 15.23 6.42
C ILE A 38 -18.92 15.47 7.94
N GLU A 39 -17.94 14.95 8.69
CA GLU A 39 -17.78 15.21 10.12
C GLU A 39 -17.62 16.71 10.40
N GLY A 40 -16.67 17.38 9.72
CA GLY A 40 -16.44 18.82 9.90
C GLY A 40 -17.59 19.72 9.43
N LEU A 41 -18.41 19.27 8.48
CA LEU A 41 -19.61 19.99 8.04
C LEU A 41 -20.80 19.81 8.99
N LYS A 42 -20.86 18.70 9.73
CA LYS A 42 -21.96 18.40 10.67
C LYS A 42 -21.71 18.96 12.06
N ASP A 43 -20.46 19.10 12.47
CA ASP A 43 -20.12 19.59 13.80
C ASP A 43 -20.30 21.11 13.87
N ASN A 44 -21.10 21.58 14.83
CA ASN A 44 -21.29 23.02 15.09
C ASN A 44 -20.11 23.62 15.88
N LYS A 45 -19.13 22.79 16.26
CA LYS A 45 -17.89 23.22 16.90
C LYS A 45 -16.91 23.76 15.87
N LYS A 46 -16.22 24.86 16.20
CA LYS A 46 -15.17 25.47 15.36
C LYS A 46 -13.85 24.68 15.40
N ASP A 47 -13.91 23.37 15.59
CA ASP A 47 -12.72 22.55 15.68
C ASP A 47 -12.19 22.31 14.25
N TYR A 48 -10.90 22.59 14.05
CA TYR A 48 -10.27 22.48 12.75
C TYR A 48 -10.11 21.02 12.35
N VAL A 49 -10.89 20.55 11.36
CA VAL A 49 -10.76 19.19 10.83
C VAL A 49 -9.70 19.15 9.73
N VAL A 50 -8.65 18.37 9.95
CA VAL A 50 -7.60 18.11 8.94
C VAL A 50 -8.10 17.05 7.96
N PHE A 51 -8.41 17.46 6.73
CA PHE A 51 -8.83 16.55 5.67
C PHE A 51 -7.66 15.83 5.01
N SER A 52 -6.52 16.52 4.78
CA SER A 52 -5.34 15.96 4.10
C SER A 52 -4.19 15.66 5.09
N GLY A 53 -4.33 14.56 5.83
CA GLY A 53 -3.39 14.16 6.88
C GLY A 53 -2.30 13.16 6.46
N TYR A 54 -1.99 12.24 7.37
CA TYR A 54 -0.98 11.19 7.23
C TYR A 54 -1.06 10.42 5.91
N ARG A 55 -2.27 10.10 5.42
CA ARG A 55 -2.47 9.35 4.17
C ARG A 55 -1.84 10.08 2.99
N ARG A 56 -2.30 11.28 2.61
CA ARG A 56 -1.79 12.01 1.43
C ARG A 56 -0.27 12.24 1.44
N ASN A 57 0.35 12.30 2.61
CA ASN A 57 1.79 12.50 2.76
C ASN A 57 2.54 11.18 2.99
N ALA A 58 2.66 10.75 4.26
CA ALA A 58 3.47 9.59 4.64
C ALA A 58 2.91 8.28 4.08
N GLY A 59 1.58 8.13 4.01
CA GLY A 59 0.92 6.99 3.39
C GLY A 59 1.27 6.85 1.90
N ARG A 60 1.20 7.94 1.14
CA ARG A 60 1.53 7.94 -0.30
C ARG A 60 2.99 7.61 -0.54
N ARG A 61 3.91 8.14 0.27
CA ARG A 61 5.34 7.78 0.20
C ARG A 61 5.56 6.28 0.41
N ARG A 62 4.92 5.69 1.42
CA ARG A 62 5.04 4.26 1.71
C ARG A 62 4.43 3.39 0.62
N LEU A 63 3.28 3.77 0.07
CA LEU A 63 2.71 3.08 -1.09
C LEU A 63 3.72 3.05 -2.24
N ASN A 64 4.36 4.19 -2.54
CA ASN A 64 5.38 4.27 -3.60
C ASN A 64 6.60 3.39 -3.29
N ASP A 65 7.02 3.32 -2.03
CA ASP A 65 8.09 2.40 -1.61
C ASP A 65 7.72 0.94 -1.83
N THR A 66 6.50 0.53 -1.47
CA THR A 66 6.00 -0.83 -1.73
C THR A 66 5.90 -1.12 -3.23
N LYS A 67 5.40 -0.17 -4.03
CA LYS A 67 5.38 -0.29 -5.50
C LYS A 67 6.78 -0.50 -6.07
N ARG A 68 7.77 0.24 -5.57
CA ARG A 68 9.18 0.11 -5.98
C ARG A 68 9.77 -1.26 -5.61
N VAL A 69 9.40 -1.82 -4.45
CA VAL A 69 9.80 -3.19 -4.08
C VAL A 69 9.24 -4.20 -5.09
N ILE A 70 7.97 -4.07 -5.47
CA ILE A 70 7.34 -4.93 -6.48
C ILE A 70 8.04 -4.78 -7.84
N ASP A 71 8.28 -3.55 -8.30
CA ASP A 71 8.94 -3.29 -9.59
C ASP A 71 10.34 -3.88 -9.63
N THR A 72 11.09 -3.76 -8.53
CA THR A 72 12.42 -4.38 -8.40
C THR A 72 12.33 -5.91 -8.46
N ALA A 73 11.32 -6.51 -7.84
CA ALA A 73 11.11 -7.95 -7.86
C ALA A 73 10.73 -8.45 -9.26
N LEU A 74 9.87 -7.72 -9.99
CA LEU A 74 9.50 -8.04 -11.36
C LEU A 74 10.73 -8.09 -12.26
N VAL A 75 11.59 -7.06 -12.22
CA VAL A 75 12.85 -7.03 -12.98
C VAL A 75 13.74 -8.22 -12.61
N LYS A 76 13.88 -8.52 -11.31
CA LYS A 76 14.70 -9.65 -10.85
C LYS A 76 14.16 -11.00 -11.33
N ILE A 77 12.85 -11.23 -11.31
CA ILE A 77 12.22 -12.49 -11.76
C ILE A 77 12.42 -12.69 -13.27
N VAL A 78 12.37 -11.61 -14.05
CA VAL A 78 12.60 -11.67 -15.50
C VAL A 78 14.07 -11.98 -15.82
N CYS A 79 15.01 -11.40 -15.08
CA CYS A 79 16.44 -11.53 -15.35
C CYS A 79 17.15 -12.68 -14.63
N CYS A 80 16.51 -13.38 -13.68
CA CYS A 80 17.15 -14.44 -12.91
C CYS A 80 17.06 -15.82 -13.59
N GLU A 81 17.89 -16.76 -13.11
CA GLU A 81 17.70 -18.17 -13.40
C GLU A 81 16.34 -18.65 -12.85
N SER A 82 15.68 -19.58 -13.55
CA SER A 82 14.34 -20.04 -13.17
C SER A 82 14.23 -20.58 -11.75
N LYS A 83 15.34 -21.04 -11.14
CA LYS A 83 15.35 -21.63 -9.80
C LYS A 83 15.27 -20.58 -8.68
N ASP A 84 15.66 -19.33 -8.96
CA ASP A 84 15.68 -18.25 -7.96
C ASP A 84 14.39 -17.42 -7.94
N ALA A 85 13.63 -17.43 -9.04
CA ALA A 85 12.37 -16.72 -9.17
C ALA A 85 11.33 -17.03 -8.05
N PRO A 86 11.12 -18.29 -7.59
CA PRO A 86 10.24 -18.57 -6.47
C PRO A 86 10.70 -17.90 -5.16
N ARG A 87 12.01 -17.85 -4.91
CA ARG A 87 12.58 -17.22 -3.72
C ARG A 87 12.38 -15.72 -3.77
N ILE A 88 12.69 -15.09 -4.91
CA ILE A 88 12.47 -13.65 -5.13
C ILE A 88 10.99 -13.30 -4.91
N TYR A 89 10.09 -14.09 -5.48
CA TYR A 89 8.64 -13.92 -5.30
C TYR A 89 8.24 -14.00 -3.82
N LEU A 90 8.65 -15.06 -3.12
CA LEU A 90 8.30 -15.27 -1.70
C LEU A 90 8.84 -14.15 -0.79
N ASP A 91 10.09 -13.74 -0.98
CA ASP A 91 10.72 -12.68 -0.18
C ASP A 91 10.03 -11.32 -0.43
N THR A 92 9.58 -11.10 -1.66
CA THR A 92 8.77 -9.93 -2.03
C THR A 92 7.43 -9.93 -1.31
N LEU A 93 6.71 -11.06 -1.30
CA LEU A 93 5.44 -11.19 -0.57
C LEU A 93 5.61 -10.93 0.94
N LYS A 94 6.64 -11.48 1.56
CA LYS A 94 6.93 -11.25 2.99
C LYS A 94 7.16 -9.76 3.28
N THR A 95 7.94 -9.10 2.42
CA THR A 95 8.24 -7.67 2.56
C THR A 95 6.97 -6.84 2.46
N ILE A 96 6.12 -7.11 1.47
CA ILE A 96 4.83 -6.42 1.29
C ILE A 96 3.91 -6.68 2.49
N ALA A 97 3.84 -7.92 2.98
CA ALA A 97 3.02 -8.26 4.14
C ALA A 97 3.45 -7.49 5.40
N MET A 98 4.76 -7.40 5.67
CA MET A 98 5.24 -6.58 6.78
C MET A 98 4.94 -5.09 6.59
N GLN A 99 5.16 -4.54 5.40
CA GLN A 99 4.91 -3.12 5.12
C GLN A 99 3.42 -2.77 5.27
N THR A 100 2.53 -3.62 4.78
CA THR A 100 1.08 -3.43 4.91
C THR A 100 0.62 -3.55 6.36
N GLN A 101 1.16 -4.48 7.14
CA GLN A 101 0.90 -4.60 8.58
C GLN A 101 1.31 -3.34 9.34
N TRP A 102 2.54 -2.85 9.14
CA TRP A 102 3.01 -1.63 9.79
C TRP A 102 2.21 -0.40 9.36
N THR A 103 1.80 -0.33 8.10
CA THR A 103 0.95 0.77 7.62
C THR A 103 -0.39 0.79 8.35
N SER A 104 -1.02 -0.37 8.57
CA SER A 104 -2.26 -0.46 9.34
C SER A 104 -2.09 0.01 10.79
N VAL A 105 -0.97 -0.34 11.44
CA VAL A 105 -0.68 0.14 12.80
C VAL A 105 -0.53 1.66 12.83
N LEU A 106 0.21 2.22 11.86
CA LEU A 106 0.51 3.65 11.83
C LEU A 106 -0.70 4.50 11.43
N GLU A 107 -1.58 3.98 10.59
CA GLU A 107 -2.89 4.60 10.32
C GLU A 107 -3.74 4.67 11.59
N LYS A 108 -3.85 3.56 12.35
CA LYS A 108 -4.59 3.54 13.62
C LYS A 108 -4.03 4.54 14.62
N LEU A 109 -2.70 4.62 14.77
CA LEU A 109 -2.08 5.59 15.68
C LEU A 109 -2.36 7.03 15.23
N SER A 110 -2.31 7.32 13.93
CA SER A 110 -2.60 8.67 13.42
C SER A 110 -4.05 9.11 13.64
N GLU A 111 -5.00 8.18 13.76
CA GLU A 111 -6.39 8.50 14.09
C GLU A 111 -6.54 8.95 15.56
N HIS A 112 -5.64 8.52 16.46
CA HIS A 112 -5.70 8.84 17.90
C HIS A 112 -5.01 10.17 18.24
N ASP A 113 -3.99 10.60 17.49
CA ASP A 113 -3.31 11.89 17.72
C ASP A 113 -4.25 13.11 17.59
N HIS A 114 -5.40 12.96 16.93
CA HIS A 114 -6.40 14.01 16.79
C HIS A 114 -7.36 14.16 17.99
N THR A 115 -7.24 13.32 19.03
CA THR A 115 -8.11 13.38 20.23
C THR A 115 -7.47 14.05 21.45
N PHE A 116 -6.22 14.54 21.33
CA PHE A 116 -5.46 15.14 22.45
C PHE A 116 -5.33 16.67 22.39
N HIS A 117 -6.15 17.36 21.60
CA HIS A 117 -6.16 18.84 21.55
C HIS A 117 -7.53 19.41 21.81
#